data_AF-A0A352LXX9-F1
#
_entry.id   AF-A0A352LXX9-F1
#
_cell.length_a   1.000
_cell.length_b   1.000
_cell.length_c   1.000
_cell.angle_alpha   90.00
_cell.angle_beta   90.00
_cell.angle_gamma   90.00
#
_symmetry.space_group_name_H-M   'P 1'
#
loop_
_entity.id
_entity.type
_entity.pdbx_description
1 polymer ?
#
loop_
_entity_poly.entity_id
_entity_poly.type
_entity_poly.pdbx_seq_one_letter_code
_entity_poly.pdbx_strand_id
1 'polypeptide(L)'
;MHPVGIKNSKSSEPLAVFKTAPDSPQFWIQAEISAVQRELSQVARATADQINASITRLRIRCRASAESCADTPYMTETEAFYSVFGGPISVYRSSLAHNWGAEVKNISEIYVYNLTTINPGVIEKGYLIENPRIIGHEMGHVYGNIVKQNLNVDPFSALSVQLLRLSYGSPTDSGRFFGFYGGWESWQFGSPAFSPTETFADMYLAWVYNHWDANALGTYRQNWMQNRIRMWTWDLIH
;
A
#
# COMPACT_ATOMS: atom_id res chain seq x y z
N MET A 1 36.42 -2.06 13.63
CA MET A 1 35.18 -1.51 13.03
C MET A 1 35.41 -1.40 11.53
N HIS A 2 34.85 -2.32 10.75
CA HIS A 2 34.94 -2.24 9.29
C HIS A 2 33.83 -1.31 8.78
N PRO A 3 34.14 -0.36 7.89
CA PRO A 3 33.10 0.41 7.23
C PRO A 3 32.36 -0.53 6.29
N VAL A 4 31.06 -0.72 6.54
CA VAL A 4 30.17 -1.40 5.60
C VAL A 4 30.07 -0.50 4.38
N GLY A 5 30.68 -0.95 3.29
CA GLY A 5 30.66 -0.25 2.02
C GLY A 5 29.23 -0.03 1.56
N ILE A 6 28.92 1.23 1.25
CA ILE A 6 27.74 1.63 0.49
C ILE A 6 27.82 0.88 -0.85
N LYS A 7 27.04 -0.19 -0.99
CA LYS A 7 26.91 -0.89 -2.27
C LYS A 7 26.16 0.03 -3.23
N ASN A 8 26.77 0.21 -4.39
CA ASN A 8 26.30 0.86 -5.60
C ASN A 8 24.76 0.90 -5.78
N SER A 9 24.29 2.06 -6.21
CA SER A 9 22.91 2.41 -6.55
C SER A 9 22.15 1.30 -7.28
N LYS A 10 21.19 0.68 -6.57
CA LYS A 10 20.21 -0.28 -7.10
C LYS A 10 19.04 0.42 -7.82
N SER A 11 19.29 1.44 -8.63
CA SER A 11 18.20 2.13 -9.34
C SER A 11 17.59 1.32 -10.50
N SER A 12 18.05 0.09 -10.74
CA SER A 12 17.59 -0.78 -11.84
C SER A 12 16.89 -2.06 -11.39
N GLU A 13 16.72 -2.32 -10.08
CA GLU A 13 16.01 -3.52 -9.62
C GLU A 13 14.48 -3.28 -9.70
N PRO A 14 13.72 -4.22 -10.29
CA PRO A 14 12.29 -4.03 -10.50
C PRO A 14 11.52 -4.13 -9.19
N LEU A 15 10.55 -3.25 -8.93
CA LEU A 15 9.69 -3.31 -7.73
C LEU A 15 8.78 -4.55 -7.69
N ALA A 16 8.54 -5.18 -8.85
CA ALA A 16 7.75 -6.39 -9.00
C ALA A 16 8.50 -7.50 -9.72
N VAL A 17 8.24 -8.74 -9.29
CA VAL A 17 8.56 -9.97 -10.03
C VAL A 17 7.25 -10.61 -10.48
N PHE A 18 7.01 -10.61 -11.79
CA PHE A 18 5.80 -11.19 -12.37
C PHE A 18 5.93 -12.71 -12.49
N LYS A 19 4.93 -13.42 -11.97
CA LYS A 19 4.87 -14.88 -11.95
C LYS A 19 3.52 -15.36 -12.45
N THR A 20 3.48 -16.61 -12.92
CA THR A 20 2.24 -17.33 -13.18
C THR A 20 1.93 -18.21 -11.98
N ALA A 21 0.70 -18.18 -11.49
CA ALA A 21 0.30 -19.04 -10.39
C ALA A 21 0.22 -20.52 -10.85
N PRO A 22 0.44 -21.51 -9.95
CA PRO A 22 0.46 -22.93 -10.33
C PRO A 22 -0.83 -23.46 -10.95
N ASP A 23 -1.94 -22.77 -10.68
CA ASP A 23 -3.30 -23.06 -11.15
C ASP A 23 -3.59 -22.51 -12.56
N SER A 24 -2.66 -21.76 -13.15
CA SER A 24 -2.96 -20.84 -14.24
C SER A 24 -2.21 -21.14 -15.53
N PRO A 25 -2.91 -21.37 -16.65
CA PRO A 25 -2.31 -21.28 -17.98
C PRO A 25 -2.26 -19.82 -18.49
N GLN A 26 -2.69 -18.83 -17.70
CA GLN A 26 -2.73 -17.43 -18.12
C GLN A 26 -1.39 -16.74 -17.91
N PHE A 27 -1.00 -15.96 -18.90
CA PHE A 27 0.22 -15.15 -18.88
C PHE A 27 -0.12 -13.68 -18.73
N TRP A 28 0.83 -12.95 -18.15
CA TRP A 28 0.78 -11.51 -18.08
C TRP A 28 0.80 -10.89 -19.46
N ILE A 29 -0.09 -9.94 -19.71
CA ILE A 29 0.01 -9.05 -20.87
C ILE A 29 0.72 -7.75 -20.50
N GLN A 30 1.35 -7.10 -21.48
CA GLN A 30 2.16 -5.91 -21.25
C GLN A 30 1.39 -4.75 -20.58
N ALA A 31 0.10 -4.61 -20.90
CA ALA A 31 -0.75 -3.59 -20.29
C ALA A 31 -0.98 -3.83 -18.78
N GLU A 32 -1.18 -5.08 -18.38
CA GLU A 32 -1.28 -5.48 -16.97
C GLU A 32 0.06 -5.26 -16.23
N ILE A 33 1.18 -5.67 -16.84
CA ILE A 33 2.53 -5.43 -16.29
C ILE A 33 2.75 -3.94 -16.04
N SER A 34 2.44 -3.13 -17.05
CA SER A 34 2.62 -1.68 -16.97
C SER A 34 1.71 -1.05 -15.92
N ALA A 35 0.49 -1.57 -15.74
CA ALA A 35 -0.42 -1.14 -14.69
C ALA A 35 0.14 -1.43 -13.29
N VAL A 36 0.56 -2.67 -13.02
CA VAL A 36 1.16 -3.06 -11.74
C VAL A 36 2.41 -2.26 -11.44
N GLN A 37 3.31 -2.10 -12.42
CA GLN A 37 4.54 -1.31 -12.25
C GLN A 37 4.24 0.14 -11.88
N ARG A 38 3.27 0.78 -12.56
CA ARG A 38 2.87 2.16 -12.21
C ARG A 38 2.39 2.26 -10.77
N GLU A 39 1.55 1.34 -10.31
CA GLU A 39 1.03 1.36 -8.95
C GLU A 39 2.12 1.17 -7.90
N LEU A 40 3.03 0.22 -8.11
CA LEU A 40 4.16 0.03 -7.20
C LEU A 40 5.12 1.23 -7.20
N SER A 41 5.31 1.91 -8.34
CA SER A 41 6.07 3.16 -8.38
C SER A 41 5.42 4.27 -7.56
N GLN A 42 4.09 4.35 -7.51
CA GLN A 42 3.38 5.33 -6.66
C GLN A 42 3.59 5.02 -5.18
N VAL A 43 3.52 3.74 -4.79
CA VAL A 43 3.82 3.29 -3.42
C VAL A 43 5.28 3.61 -3.04
N ALA A 44 6.23 3.32 -3.93
CA ALA A 44 7.65 3.59 -3.71
C ALA A 44 7.92 5.10 -3.55
N ARG A 45 7.30 5.94 -4.38
CA ARG A 45 7.35 7.40 -4.26
C ARG A 45 6.82 7.88 -2.92
N ALA A 46 5.60 7.49 -2.55
CA ALA A 46 4.98 7.92 -1.29
C ALA A 46 5.84 7.49 -0.07
N THR A 47 6.43 6.30 -0.14
CA THR A 47 7.33 5.76 0.90
C THR A 47 8.62 6.57 1.00
N ALA A 48 9.26 6.88 -0.13
CA ALA A 48 10.46 7.71 -0.17
C ALA A 48 10.19 9.12 0.34
N ASP A 49 9.10 9.76 -0.09
CA ASP A 49 8.70 11.09 0.39
C ASP A 49 8.53 11.10 1.91
N GLN A 50 7.90 10.06 2.47
CA GLN A 50 7.74 9.92 3.91
C GLN A 50 9.07 9.75 4.66
N ILE A 51 9.95 8.86 4.19
CA ILE A 51 11.25 8.64 4.82
C ILE A 51 12.09 9.91 4.74
N ASN A 52 12.17 10.52 3.56
CA ASN A 52 12.95 11.73 3.33
C ASN A 52 12.40 12.94 4.13
N ALA A 53 11.08 13.02 4.34
CA ALA A 53 10.50 13.98 5.27
C ALA A 53 10.94 13.72 6.73
N SER A 54 11.01 12.47 7.16
CA SER A 54 11.52 12.11 8.50
C SER A 54 13.01 12.43 8.67
N ILE A 55 13.84 12.13 7.66
CA ILE A 55 15.26 12.51 7.62
C ILE A 55 15.43 14.03 7.71
N THR A 56 14.62 14.78 6.96
CA THR A 56 14.65 16.25 7.01
C THR A 56 14.33 16.77 8.41
N ARG A 57 13.31 16.22 9.07
CA ARG A 57 12.96 16.57 10.46
C ARG A 57 14.06 16.20 11.45
N LEU A 58 14.74 15.07 11.26
CA LEU A 58 15.90 14.69 12.07
C LEU A 58 17.00 15.74 11.95
N ARG A 59 17.42 16.05 10.71
CA ARG A 59 18.48 17.05 10.45
C ARG A 59 18.18 18.41 11.07
N ILE A 60 16.93 18.88 10.98
CA ILE A 60 16.51 20.14 11.61
C ILE A 60 16.67 20.07 13.14
N ARG A 61 16.25 18.97 13.78
CA ARG A 61 16.39 18.79 15.23
C ARG A 61 17.86 18.78 15.66
N CYS A 62 18.72 18.05 14.95
CA CYS A 62 20.13 17.95 15.32
C CYS A 62 20.88 19.29 15.17
N ARG A 63 20.54 20.07 14.13
CA ARG A 63 21.05 21.44 13.98
C ARG A 63 20.62 22.34 15.14
N ALA A 64 19.41 22.17 15.65
CA ALA A 64 18.91 22.93 16.80
C ALA A 64 19.55 22.47 18.13
N SER A 65 19.91 21.20 18.27
CA SER A 65 20.54 20.65 19.49
C SER A 65 22.08 20.71 19.50
N ALA A 66 22.72 21.19 18.42
CA ALA A 66 24.17 21.13 18.21
C ALA A 66 24.75 19.69 18.28
N GLU A 67 23.90 18.67 18.10
CA GLU A 67 24.30 17.28 18.03
C GLU A 67 24.69 16.90 16.59
N SER A 68 25.73 16.09 16.46
CA SER A 68 26.10 15.49 15.18
C SER A 68 25.21 14.28 14.90
N CYS A 69 24.09 14.49 14.22
CA CYS A 69 23.48 13.40 13.47
C CYS A 69 24.36 13.14 12.26
N ALA A 70 24.88 11.92 12.13
CA ALA A 70 25.53 11.49 10.90
C ALA A 70 24.65 11.91 9.72
N ASP A 71 25.25 12.34 8.61
CA ASP A 71 24.52 12.74 7.40
C ASP A 71 23.72 11.56 6.84
N THR A 72 22.55 11.29 7.42
CA THR A 72 21.65 10.22 6.97
C THR A 72 21.23 10.57 5.54
N PRO A 73 21.63 9.80 4.52
CA PRO A 73 21.37 10.15 3.14
C PRO A 73 19.87 10.03 2.84
N TYR A 74 19.37 10.88 1.93
CA TYR A 74 18.03 10.68 1.38
C TYR A 74 17.98 9.37 0.59
N MET A 75 16.85 8.68 0.64
CA MET A 75 16.61 7.44 -0.10
C MET A 75 15.95 7.74 -1.43
N THR A 76 16.37 7.02 -2.47
CA THR A 76 15.61 6.90 -3.72
C THR A 76 14.31 6.13 -3.51
N GLU A 77 13.39 6.20 -4.48
CA GLU A 77 12.12 5.46 -4.44
C GLU A 77 12.32 3.94 -4.22
N THR A 78 13.25 3.33 -4.97
CA THR A 78 13.55 1.89 -4.86
C THR A 78 14.19 1.54 -3.52
N GLU A 79 15.13 2.34 -3.02
CA GLU A 79 15.77 2.11 -1.72
C GLU A 79 14.74 2.17 -0.58
N ALA A 80 13.92 3.22 -0.57
CA ALA A 80 12.84 3.38 0.40
C ALA A 80 11.86 2.20 0.36
N PHE A 81 11.46 1.78 -0.84
CA PHE A 81 10.58 0.64 -1.03
C PHE A 81 11.21 -0.64 -0.46
N TYR A 82 12.48 -0.94 -0.78
CA TYR A 82 13.13 -2.15 -0.27
C TYR A 82 13.44 -2.12 1.23
N SER A 83 13.71 -0.93 1.80
CA SER A 83 13.88 -0.80 3.25
C SER A 83 12.61 -1.14 4.01
N VAL A 84 11.43 -0.85 3.46
CA VAL A 84 10.14 -1.14 4.10
C VAL A 84 9.62 -2.54 3.75
N PHE A 85 9.66 -2.92 2.47
CA PHE A 85 9.03 -4.13 1.95
C PHE A 85 9.96 -5.35 1.87
N GLY A 86 11.25 -5.17 2.18
CA GLY A 86 12.23 -6.26 2.20
C GLY A 86 12.67 -6.76 0.82
N GLY A 87 12.26 -6.09 -0.26
CA GLY A 87 12.62 -6.47 -1.63
C GLY A 87 11.46 -6.27 -2.61
N PRO A 88 11.55 -6.86 -3.82
CA PRO A 88 10.48 -6.78 -4.80
C PRO A 88 9.28 -7.65 -4.42
N ILE A 89 8.09 -7.22 -4.83
CA ILE A 89 6.84 -7.96 -4.60
C ILE A 89 6.64 -8.97 -5.73
N SER A 90 6.41 -10.23 -5.37
CA SER A 90 5.99 -11.25 -6.33
C SER A 90 4.51 -11.05 -6.66
N VAL A 91 4.18 -10.85 -7.93
CA VAL A 91 2.80 -10.68 -8.39
C VAL A 91 2.44 -11.86 -9.29
N TYR A 92 1.51 -12.70 -8.82
CA TYR A 92 1.09 -13.92 -9.48
C TYR A 92 -0.18 -13.69 -10.29
N ARG A 93 -0.19 -14.13 -11.55
CA ARG A 93 -1.42 -14.19 -12.34
C ARG A 93 -2.10 -15.54 -12.16
N SER A 94 -3.26 -15.56 -11.51
CA SER A 94 -4.12 -16.73 -11.38
C SER A 94 -5.20 -16.75 -12.45
N SER A 95 -5.56 -17.93 -12.93
CA SER A 95 -6.72 -18.11 -13.81
C SER A 95 -8.02 -18.29 -13.05
N LEU A 96 -7.96 -18.44 -11.71
CA LEU A 96 -9.14 -18.62 -10.88
C LEU A 96 -10.04 -17.40 -10.96
N ALA A 97 -11.32 -17.70 -10.89
CA ALA A 97 -12.40 -16.74 -10.78
C ALA A 97 -12.66 -16.44 -9.30
N HIS A 98 -12.56 -15.17 -8.91
CA HIS A 98 -12.86 -14.72 -7.55
C HIS A 98 -13.81 -13.51 -7.59
N ASN A 99 -14.54 -13.29 -6.49
CA ASN A 99 -15.36 -12.10 -6.26
C ASN A 99 -14.53 -10.87 -5.83
N TRP A 100 -13.21 -11.02 -5.74
CA TRP A 100 -12.23 -9.94 -5.58
C TRP A 100 -11.16 -10.05 -6.67
N GLY A 101 -10.53 -8.93 -7.01
CA GLY A 101 -9.59 -8.86 -8.13
C GLY A 101 -8.16 -9.22 -7.76
N ALA A 102 -7.76 -9.05 -6.50
CA ALA A 102 -6.44 -9.45 -6.02
C ALA A 102 -6.47 -9.89 -4.54
N GLU A 103 -5.39 -10.50 -4.05
CA GLU A 103 -5.26 -10.90 -2.65
C GLU A 103 -3.80 -11.05 -2.26
N VAL A 104 -3.44 -10.55 -1.08
CA VAL A 104 -2.18 -10.85 -0.41
C VAL A 104 -2.20 -12.27 0.16
N LYS A 105 -1.34 -13.17 -0.36
CA LYS A 105 -1.11 -14.49 0.24
C LYS A 105 -0.01 -14.49 1.29
N ASN A 106 0.95 -13.58 1.15
CA ASN A 106 2.03 -13.39 2.10
C ASN A 106 2.63 -11.98 1.97
N ILE A 107 3.49 -11.54 2.90
CA ILE A 107 4.04 -10.16 2.94
C ILE A 107 4.84 -9.72 1.71
N SER A 108 5.09 -10.61 0.76
CA SER A 108 5.80 -10.33 -0.49
C SER A 108 5.10 -10.92 -1.71
N GLU A 109 3.84 -11.36 -1.56
CA GLU A 109 3.11 -12.10 -2.60
C GLU A 109 1.68 -11.60 -2.76
N ILE A 110 1.37 -11.08 -3.95
CA ILE A 110 0.04 -10.66 -4.38
C ILE A 110 -0.41 -11.58 -5.50
N TYR A 111 -1.62 -12.11 -5.38
CA TYR A 111 -2.28 -12.89 -6.43
C TYR A 111 -3.32 -12.02 -7.12
N VAL A 112 -3.31 -11.99 -8.45
CA VAL A 112 -4.29 -11.27 -9.27
C VAL A 112 -5.17 -12.28 -10.00
N TYR A 113 -6.47 -12.17 -9.78
CA TYR A 113 -7.47 -13.13 -10.26
C TYR A 113 -8.25 -12.58 -11.44
N ASN A 114 -8.99 -13.47 -12.09
CA ASN A 114 -10.06 -13.07 -12.98
C ASN A 114 -11.28 -12.70 -12.13
N LEU A 115 -11.73 -11.45 -12.22
CA LEU A 115 -12.90 -11.02 -11.46
C LEU A 115 -14.15 -11.67 -12.06
N THR A 116 -14.89 -12.42 -11.24
CA THR A 116 -16.28 -12.73 -11.55
C THR A 116 -17.14 -11.65 -10.92
N THR A 117 -17.86 -10.89 -11.75
CA THR A 117 -18.74 -9.82 -11.27
C THR A 117 -19.73 -10.31 -10.20
N ILE A 118 -20.44 -9.38 -9.56
CA ILE A 118 -21.56 -9.62 -8.63
C ILE A 118 -22.61 -10.61 -9.21
N ASN A 119 -22.67 -10.77 -10.55
CA ASN A 119 -23.32 -11.91 -11.18
C ASN A 119 -22.33 -13.09 -11.33
N PRO A 120 -22.52 -14.19 -10.57
CA PRO A 120 -21.67 -15.38 -10.70
C PRO A 120 -21.75 -15.90 -12.14
N GLY A 121 -20.61 -15.88 -12.85
CA GLY A 121 -20.45 -16.46 -14.19
C GLY A 121 -19.84 -15.56 -15.27
N VAL A 122 -19.70 -14.25 -15.06
CA VAL A 122 -19.04 -13.36 -16.03
C VAL A 122 -17.63 -13.01 -15.56
N ILE A 123 -16.63 -13.51 -16.28
CA ILE A 123 -15.21 -13.13 -16.09
C ILE A 123 -14.97 -11.78 -16.76
N GLU A 124 -14.72 -10.73 -15.98
CA GLU A 124 -14.24 -9.44 -16.48
C GLU A 124 -12.76 -9.53 -16.83
N LYS A 125 -12.48 -9.79 -18.11
CA LYS A 125 -11.12 -9.66 -18.65
C LYS A 125 -10.74 -8.19 -18.69
N GLY A 126 -9.52 -7.87 -18.24
CA GLY A 126 -9.00 -6.51 -18.28
C GLY A 126 -9.27 -5.68 -17.03
N TYR A 127 -9.93 -6.24 -16.01
CA TYR A 127 -10.23 -5.52 -14.76
C TYR A 127 -9.00 -4.82 -14.16
N LEU A 128 -7.83 -5.48 -14.12
CA LEU A 128 -6.60 -4.88 -13.57
C LEU A 128 -6.12 -3.65 -14.37
N ILE A 129 -6.40 -3.60 -15.68
CA ILE A 129 -6.02 -2.47 -16.52
C ILE A 129 -6.91 -1.26 -16.22
N GLU A 130 -8.21 -1.52 -16.01
CA GLU A 130 -9.21 -0.49 -15.74
C GLU A 130 -9.18 -0.03 -14.27
N ASN A 131 -8.86 -0.94 -13.35
CA ASN A 131 -8.86 -0.74 -11.91
C ASN A 131 -7.51 -1.11 -11.27
N PRO A 132 -6.39 -0.50 -11.73
CA PRO A 132 -5.04 -0.86 -11.27
C PRO A 132 -4.82 -0.58 -9.79
N ARG A 133 -5.59 0.35 -9.21
CA ARG A 133 -5.53 0.76 -7.79
C ARG A 133 -5.72 -0.39 -6.81
N ILE A 134 -6.29 -1.51 -7.25
CA ILE A 134 -6.35 -2.74 -6.48
C ILE A 134 -4.97 -3.20 -6.00
N ILE A 135 -3.90 -2.96 -6.79
CA ILE A 135 -2.52 -3.27 -6.38
C ILE A 135 -2.10 -2.37 -5.21
N GLY A 136 -2.41 -1.08 -5.26
CA GLY A 136 -2.13 -0.17 -4.14
C GLY A 136 -2.90 -0.54 -2.87
N HIS A 137 -4.13 -1.04 -3.02
CA HIS A 137 -4.92 -1.59 -1.91
C HIS A 137 -4.23 -2.83 -1.31
N GLU A 138 -3.85 -3.81 -2.13
CA GLU A 138 -3.12 -4.99 -1.65
C GLU A 138 -1.78 -4.62 -0.98
N MET A 139 -1.10 -3.57 -1.47
CA MET A 139 0.09 -3.06 -0.79
C MET A 139 -0.20 -2.51 0.61
N GLY A 140 -1.41 -2.05 0.89
CA GLY A 140 -1.86 -1.72 2.24
C GLY A 140 -1.95 -2.94 3.15
N HIS A 141 -2.49 -4.06 2.66
CA HIS A 141 -2.45 -5.34 3.38
C HIS A 141 -1.01 -5.82 3.62
N VAL A 142 -0.15 -5.75 2.60
CA VAL A 142 1.28 -6.08 2.72
C VAL A 142 1.93 -5.23 3.81
N TYR A 143 1.80 -3.90 3.73
CA TYR A 143 2.39 -2.98 4.70
C TYR A 143 1.89 -3.27 6.12
N GLY A 144 0.58 -3.47 6.28
CA GLY A 144 -0.01 -3.77 7.58
C GLY A 144 0.54 -5.07 8.19
N ASN A 145 0.72 -6.10 7.36
CA ASN A 145 1.33 -7.36 7.81
C ASN A 145 2.81 -7.20 8.17
N ILE A 146 3.57 -6.38 7.43
CA ILE A 146 4.98 -6.07 7.75
C ILE A 146 5.08 -5.35 9.09
N VAL A 147 4.24 -4.34 9.34
CA VAL A 147 4.18 -3.64 10.64
C VAL A 147 3.85 -4.63 11.76
N LYS A 148 2.84 -5.48 11.55
CA LYS A 148 2.45 -6.49 12.53
C LYS A 148 3.57 -7.46 12.87
N GLN A 149 4.28 -7.95 11.86
CA GLN A 149 5.34 -8.94 12.05
C GLN A 149 6.61 -8.33 12.65
N ASN A 150 7.03 -7.15 12.19
CA ASN A 150 8.34 -6.59 12.57
C ASN A 150 8.28 -5.65 13.77
N LEU A 151 7.17 -4.97 14.00
CA LEU A 151 7.02 -4.03 15.12
C LEU A 151 6.20 -4.58 16.29
N ASN A 152 5.65 -5.80 16.17
CA ASN A 152 4.74 -6.40 17.15
C ASN A 152 3.54 -5.49 17.49
N VAL A 153 3.05 -4.74 16.50
CA VAL A 153 1.87 -3.86 16.60
C VAL A 153 0.88 -4.29 15.55
N ASP A 154 -0.35 -4.65 15.93
CA ASP A 154 -1.39 -4.96 14.94
C ASP A 154 -2.03 -3.66 14.42
N PRO A 155 -1.73 -3.21 13.19
CA PRO A 155 -2.22 -1.95 12.66
C PRO A 155 -3.73 -1.99 12.36
N PHE A 156 -4.27 -3.18 12.09
CA PHE A 156 -5.68 -3.40 11.80
C PHE A 156 -6.51 -3.24 13.07
N SER A 157 -6.03 -3.83 14.17
CA SER A 157 -6.66 -3.69 15.49
C SER A 157 -6.51 -2.30 16.10
N ALA A 158 -5.57 -1.49 15.61
CA ALA A 158 -5.36 -0.11 16.06
C ALA A 158 -6.38 0.90 15.49
N LEU A 159 -7.21 0.48 14.52
CA LEU A 159 -8.29 1.31 13.99
C LEU A 159 -9.44 1.38 15.00
N SER A 160 -9.76 2.60 15.46
CA SER A 160 -10.95 2.81 16.26
C SER A 160 -12.21 2.64 15.41
N VAL A 161 -13.33 2.33 16.05
CA VAL A 161 -14.64 2.16 15.37
C VAL A 161 -15.01 3.39 14.53
N GLN A 162 -14.58 4.58 14.93
CA GLN A 162 -14.81 5.83 14.19
C GLN A 162 -14.04 5.92 12.87
N LEU A 163 -12.95 5.19 12.71
CA LEU A 163 -12.16 5.13 11.47
C LEU A 163 -12.68 4.06 10.52
N LEU A 164 -13.42 3.07 11.04
CA LEU A 164 -13.99 2.02 10.21
C LEU A 164 -15.03 2.61 9.25
N ARG A 165 -15.14 2.03 8.06
CA ARG A 165 -16.29 2.26 7.18
C ARG A 165 -17.49 1.65 7.88
N LEU A 166 -18.54 2.41 8.16
CA LEU A 166 -19.76 1.89 8.80
C LEU A 166 -20.82 1.66 7.72
N SER A 167 -20.86 0.46 7.15
CA SER A 167 -21.88 0.00 6.19
C SER A 167 -22.24 0.95 5.02
N TYR A 168 -23.08 0.43 4.10
CA TYR A 168 -23.63 1.26 3.03
C TYR A 168 -24.60 2.28 3.64
N GLY A 169 -24.33 3.57 3.47
CA GLY A 169 -25.28 4.63 3.83
C GLY A 169 -25.34 5.00 5.30
N SER A 170 -24.30 4.73 6.11
CA SER A 170 -24.22 5.38 7.43
C SER A 170 -24.18 6.91 7.26
N PRO A 171 -24.94 7.68 8.05
CA PRO A 171 -24.93 9.14 7.99
C PRO A 171 -23.54 9.76 8.25
N THR A 172 -22.61 9.01 8.86
CA THR A 172 -21.23 9.43 9.12
C THR A 172 -20.28 9.28 7.92
N ASP A 173 -20.57 8.37 6.99
CA ASP A 173 -19.82 8.16 5.73
C ASP A 173 -20.63 8.72 4.54
N SER A 174 -21.29 9.86 4.71
CA SER A 174 -22.20 10.48 3.73
C SER A 174 -21.49 11.18 2.55
N GLY A 175 -20.17 11.09 2.47
CA GLY A 175 -19.37 11.64 1.36
C GLY A 175 -19.28 10.69 0.16
N ARG A 176 -19.00 11.24 -1.02
CA ARG A 176 -18.98 10.52 -2.31
C ARG A 176 -18.02 9.32 -2.32
N PHE A 177 -16.97 9.39 -1.51
CA PHE A 177 -15.89 8.41 -1.45
C PHE A 177 -15.81 7.75 -0.07
N PHE A 178 -16.88 7.85 0.73
CA PHE A 178 -16.98 7.24 2.07
C PHE A 178 -15.71 7.49 2.91
N GLY A 179 -15.06 8.67 2.79
CA GLY A 179 -13.82 9.03 3.49
C GLY A 179 -12.49 8.50 2.92
N PHE A 180 -12.45 7.99 1.68
CA PHE A 180 -11.26 7.42 1.00
C PHE A 180 -10.97 8.06 -0.38
N TYR A 181 -10.16 7.38 -1.21
CA TYR A 181 -9.72 7.77 -2.56
C TYR A 181 -10.65 7.31 -3.68
N GLY A 182 -11.26 8.23 -4.44
CA GLY A 182 -11.95 7.87 -5.69
C GLY A 182 -13.25 7.05 -5.50
N GLY A 183 -13.93 6.74 -6.61
CA GLY A 183 -15.20 6.00 -6.58
C GLY A 183 -15.02 4.52 -6.19
N TRP A 184 -16.14 3.83 -5.94
CA TRP A 184 -16.18 2.43 -5.49
C TRP A 184 -15.29 1.45 -6.27
N GLU A 185 -15.13 1.66 -7.58
CA GLU A 185 -14.34 0.83 -8.49
C GLU A 185 -12.82 0.96 -8.27
N SER A 186 -12.38 2.02 -7.59
CA SER A 186 -10.98 2.18 -7.19
C SER A 186 -10.58 1.30 -6.01
N TRP A 187 -11.53 0.58 -5.40
CA TRP A 187 -11.36 -0.18 -4.17
C TRP A 187 -11.60 -1.66 -4.43
N GLN A 188 -10.97 -2.53 -3.66
CA GLN A 188 -11.35 -3.94 -3.69
C GLN A 188 -12.71 -4.09 -3.02
N PHE A 189 -13.71 -4.45 -3.82
CA PHE A 189 -15.12 -4.58 -3.51
C PHE A 189 -15.47 -4.99 -2.07
N GLY A 190 -16.30 -4.17 -1.41
CA GLY A 190 -17.60 -4.61 -0.91
C GLY A 190 -17.75 -5.75 0.10
N SER A 191 -16.69 -6.33 0.66
CA SER A 191 -16.83 -7.25 1.81
C SER A 191 -17.42 -6.47 3.01
N PRO A 192 -18.36 -7.04 3.78
CA PRO A 192 -19.33 -6.26 4.55
C PRO A 192 -18.62 -5.33 5.53
N ALA A 193 -18.75 -4.04 5.26
CA ALA A 193 -19.04 -2.96 6.22
C ALA A 193 -18.24 -2.83 7.53
N PHE A 194 -17.28 -3.69 7.87
CA PHE A 194 -16.68 -3.79 9.20
C PHE A 194 -15.34 -4.53 9.23
N SER A 195 -14.61 -4.66 8.11
CA SER A 195 -13.26 -5.26 8.18
C SER A 195 -12.21 -4.18 8.46
N PRO A 196 -11.52 -4.20 9.61
CA PRO A 196 -10.41 -3.30 9.87
C PRO A 196 -9.25 -3.52 8.90
N THR A 197 -9.07 -4.74 8.37
CA THR A 197 -8.02 -5.02 7.36
C THR A 197 -8.29 -4.27 6.07
N GLU A 198 -9.50 -4.40 5.52
CA GLU A 198 -9.89 -3.72 4.28
C GLU A 198 -9.93 -2.21 4.46
N THR A 199 -10.45 -1.73 5.60
CA THR A 199 -10.45 -0.29 5.92
C THR A 199 -9.02 0.25 5.95
N PHE A 200 -8.08 -0.48 6.57
CA PHE A 200 -6.69 -0.09 6.59
C PHE A 200 -6.08 -0.03 5.19
N ALA A 201 -6.34 -1.04 4.36
CA ALA A 201 -5.85 -1.09 2.98
C ALA A 201 -6.38 0.08 2.13
N ASP A 202 -7.66 0.44 2.29
CA ASP A 202 -8.26 1.60 1.61
C ASP A 202 -7.68 2.94 2.13
N MET A 203 -7.45 3.06 3.45
CA MET A 203 -6.75 4.23 4.02
C MET A 203 -5.31 4.33 3.52
N TYR A 204 -4.63 3.19 3.34
CA TYR A 204 -3.27 3.14 2.80
C TYR A 204 -3.24 3.61 1.35
N LEU A 205 -4.19 3.14 0.53
CA LEU A 205 -4.34 3.61 -0.84
C LEU A 205 -4.56 5.13 -0.90
N ALA A 206 -5.45 5.66 -0.06
CA ALA A 206 -5.70 7.10 0.03
C ALA A 206 -4.46 7.89 0.48
N TRP A 207 -3.63 7.31 1.35
CA TRP A 207 -2.35 7.89 1.76
C TRP A 207 -1.34 7.94 0.60
N VAL A 208 -1.16 6.83 -0.14
CA VAL A 208 -0.25 6.75 -1.30
C VAL A 208 -0.58 7.84 -2.33
N TYR A 209 -1.87 8.07 -2.58
CA TYR A 209 -2.34 9.06 -3.56
C TYR A 209 -2.57 10.45 -2.97
N ASN A 210 -2.32 10.64 -1.67
CA ASN A 210 -2.61 11.85 -0.91
C ASN A 210 -3.99 12.45 -1.27
N HIS A 211 -5.00 11.61 -1.29
CA HIS A 211 -6.32 12.01 -1.74
C HIS A 211 -7.38 11.35 -0.88
N TRP A 212 -8.13 12.21 -0.19
CA TRP A 212 -9.06 11.90 0.87
C TRP A 212 -10.34 12.70 0.63
N ASP A 213 -11.44 12.21 1.19
CA ASP A 213 -12.68 12.96 1.18
C ASP A 213 -12.52 14.29 1.95
N ALA A 214 -13.15 15.35 1.46
CA ALA A 214 -12.96 16.71 2.00
C ALA A 214 -13.75 16.97 3.31
N ASN A 215 -14.42 15.94 3.84
CA ASN A 215 -15.21 16.03 5.06
C ASN A 215 -14.37 15.77 6.32
N ALA A 216 -15.00 15.96 7.49
CA ALA A 216 -14.34 15.77 8.79
C ALA A 216 -13.78 14.35 8.98
N LEU A 217 -14.47 13.34 8.45
CA LEU A 217 -14.05 11.95 8.57
C LEU A 217 -12.82 11.64 7.69
N GLY A 218 -12.79 12.14 6.45
CA GLY A 218 -11.61 12.06 5.58
C GLY A 218 -10.39 12.74 6.21
N THR A 219 -10.58 13.93 6.79
CA THR A 219 -9.52 14.64 7.55
C THR A 219 -9.03 13.81 8.75
N TYR A 220 -9.95 13.18 9.48
CA TYR A 220 -9.58 12.35 10.63
C TYR A 220 -8.79 11.10 10.22
N ARG A 221 -9.22 10.40 9.17
CA ARG A 221 -8.51 9.24 8.60
C ARG A 221 -7.15 9.63 8.04
N GLN A 222 -7.05 10.74 7.31
CA GLN A 222 -5.78 11.28 6.82
C GLN A 222 -4.80 11.53 7.96
N ASN A 223 -5.23 12.25 9.00
CA ASN A 223 -4.37 12.58 10.14
C ASN A 223 -3.93 11.32 10.90
N TRP A 224 -4.82 10.35 11.10
CA TRP A 224 -4.46 9.09 11.73
C TRP A 224 -3.42 8.35 10.89
N MET A 225 -3.67 8.18 9.59
CA MET A 225 -2.81 7.42 8.69
C MET A 225 -1.43 8.06 8.56
N GLN A 226 -1.39 9.38 8.34
CA GLN A 226 -0.14 10.12 8.21
C GLN A 226 0.73 10.04 9.48
N ASN A 227 0.11 10.04 10.67
CA ASN A 227 0.85 9.89 11.93
C ASN A 227 1.40 8.46 12.10
N ARG A 228 0.58 7.44 11.80
CA ARG A 228 0.98 6.03 11.94
C ARG A 228 2.02 5.62 10.91
N ILE A 229 1.83 5.95 9.64
CA ILE A 229 2.81 5.69 8.58
C ILE A 229 4.15 6.37 8.91
N ARG A 230 4.14 7.64 9.34
CA ARG A 230 5.38 8.33 9.76
C ARG A 230 6.14 7.57 10.85
N MET A 231 5.44 7.10 11.88
CA MET A 231 6.07 6.39 12.99
C MET A 231 6.56 5.02 12.56
N TRP A 232 5.66 4.17 12.05
CA TRP A 232 5.99 2.78 11.72
C TRP A 232 7.00 2.67 10.59
N THR A 233 6.94 3.51 9.57
CA THR A 233 7.95 3.50 8.51
C THR A 233 9.33 3.90 9.04
N TRP A 234 9.40 4.80 10.02
CA TRP A 234 10.68 5.15 10.65
C TRP A 234 11.23 3.99 11.49
N ASP A 235 10.36 3.35 12.28
CA ASP A 235 10.72 2.22 13.15
C ASP A 235 11.04 0.94 12.36
N LEU A 236 10.49 0.77 11.15
CA LEU A 236 10.82 -0.39 10.29
C LEU A 236 12.24 -0.33 9.72
N ILE A 237 12.82 0.87 9.60
CA ILE A 237 14.11 1.08 8.92
C ILE A 237 15.27 1.42 9.87
N HIS A 238 15.03 1.45 11.19
CA HIS A 238 16.02 1.72 12.24
C HIS A 238 15.92 0.70 13.37
#